data_AF-A0A4Z2BJ21-F1
#
_entry.id   AF-A0A4Z2BJ21-F1
#
_cell.length_a   1.000
_cell.length_b   1.000
_cell.length_c   1.000
_cell.angle_alpha   90.00
_cell.angle_beta   90.00
_cell.angle_gamma   90.00
#
_symmetry.space_group_name_H-M   'P 1'
#
loop_
_entity.id
_entity.type
_entity.pdbx_description
1 polymer ?
#
loop_
_entity_poly.entity_id
_entity_poly.type
_entity_poly.pdbx_seq_one_letter_code
_entity_poly.pdbx_strand_id
1 'polypeptide(L)'
;MADKSEDGGLWTGSAVLFLQSLCPNVNLLSLYKDHQKGKFMVFKVIKLTLIDSARGLSGYEILKVHDADPFLGVEVKFMDVAACQQFLNSYSSGALHQSLSQHACRLLALPQELTVETQLKASTHILDLCLDDLERCLKHIHLSQPERLCDEEIDHLEQELRSQALRPAEPQSNTNQREEPPCPQQLLQISEQSL
;
A
#
# COMPACT_ATOMS: atom_id res chain seq x y z
N MET A 1 -19.58 20.46 -39.83
CA MET A 1 -19.10 19.07 -39.76
C MET A 1 -18.08 19.04 -38.63
N ALA A 2 -18.45 18.43 -37.51
CA ALA A 2 -17.76 18.58 -36.24
C ALA A 2 -16.43 17.82 -36.24
N ASP A 3 -15.41 18.59 -35.87
CA ASP A 3 -14.15 18.27 -35.19
C ASP A 3 -13.78 16.78 -35.06
N LYS A 4 -12.77 16.39 -35.83
CA LYS A 4 -11.91 15.23 -35.56
C LYS A 4 -10.87 15.67 -34.54
N SER A 5 -10.96 15.17 -33.31
CA SER A 5 -9.82 15.08 -32.37
C SER A 5 -10.12 14.02 -31.30
N GLU A 6 -10.32 12.77 -31.73
CA GLU A 6 -10.02 11.63 -30.88
C GLU A 6 -8.59 11.21 -31.20
N ASP A 7 -7.64 11.88 -30.55
CA ASP A 7 -6.30 11.34 -30.38
C ASP A 7 -6.46 10.08 -29.53
N GLY A 8 -6.42 8.92 -30.18
CA GLY A 8 -6.35 7.60 -29.54
C GLY A 8 -4.99 7.36 -28.88
N GLY A 9 -4.40 8.39 -28.27
CA GLY A 9 -3.21 8.28 -27.45
C GLY A 9 -3.55 7.54 -26.15
N LEU A 10 -2.65 6.64 -25.72
CA LEU A 10 -2.76 6.06 -24.38
C LEU A 10 -2.65 7.20 -23.37
N TRP A 11 -3.70 7.40 -22.57
CA TRP A 11 -3.70 8.40 -21.52
C TRP A 11 -2.64 8.03 -20.47
N THR A 12 -1.68 8.93 -20.25
CA THR A 12 -0.65 8.79 -19.23
C THR A 12 -0.52 10.08 -18.43
N GLY A 13 -0.12 9.96 -17.16
CA GLY A 13 0.20 11.11 -16.33
C GLY A 13 0.94 10.70 -15.07
N SER A 14 1.50 11.65 -14.35
CA SER A 14 2.31 11.44 -13.15
C SER A 14 1.90 12.40 -12.05
N ALA A 15 1.89 11.90 -10.83
CA ALA A 15 1.69 12.68 -9.62
C ALA A 15 2.67 12.21 -8.54
N VAL A 16 2.98 13.09 -7.60
CA VAL A 16 3.77 12.78 -6.41
C VAL A 16 2.88 12.93 -5.18
N LEU A 17 2.73 11.82 -4.45
CA LEU A 17 2.08 11.77 -3.15
C LEU A 17 3.14 11.90 -2.05
N PHE A 18 3.09 12.98 -1.30
CA PHE A 18 3.95 13.21 -0.15
C PHE A 18 3.27 12.69 1.11
N LEU A 19 4.01 11.92 1.91
CA LEU A 19 3.51 11.28 3.13
C LEU A 19 4.37 11.68 4.33
N GLN A 20 3.76 12.18 5.40
CA GLN A 20 4.44 12.46 6.67
C GLN A 20 3.63 11.89 7.82
N SER A 21 4.27 11.08 8.67
CA SER A 21 3.68 10.66 9.93
C SER A 21 3.70 11.84 10.92
N LEU A 22 2.56 12.09 11.56
CA LEU A 22 2.43 13.04 12.66
C LEU A 22 2.64 12.38 14.03
N CYS A 23 2.82 11.05 14.06
CA CYS A 23 3.11 10.31 15.28
C CYS A 23 4.60 10.48 15.67
N PRO A 24 4.93 10.92 16.90
CA PRO A 24 6.29 11.26 17.28
C PRO A 24 7.27 10.07 17.24
N ASN A 25 6.76 8.86 17.38
CA ASN A 25 7.56 7.63 17.42
C ASN A 25 7.64 6.90 16.06
N VAL A 26 6.99 7.44 15.03
CA VAL A 26 6.93 6.80 13.70
C VAL A 26 7.37 7.82 12.67
N ASN A 27 8.53 7.57 12.05
CA ASN A 27 9.02 8.39 10.94
C ASN A 27 9.07 7.52 9.68
N LEU A 28 8.14 7.75 8.74
CA LEU A 28 8.04 6.95 7.51
C LEU A 28 9.30 7.07 6.65
N LEU A 29 9.90 8.25 6.59
CA LEU A 29 11.13 8.49 5.84
C LEU A 29 12.32 7.73 6.45
N SER A 30 12.47 7.76 7.77
CA SER A 30 13.51 6.99 8.46
C SER A 30 13.31 5.48 8.30
N LEU A 31 12.07 5.00 8.40
CA LEU A 31 11.74 3.59 8.16
C LEU A 31 12.03 3.18 6.72
N TYR A 32 11.76 4.06 5.74
CA TYR A 32 12.08 3.79 4.34
C TYR A 32 13.60 3.75 4.08
N LYS A 33 14.37 4.59 4.78
CA LYS A 33 15.84 4.58 4.70
C LYS A 33 16.49 3.38 5.38
N ASP A 34 15.78 2.66 6.25
CA ASP A 34 16.28 1.43 6.86
C ASP A 34 16.34 0.30 5.81
N HIS A 35 17.57 -0.04 5.38
CA HIS A 35 17.85 -1.08 4.39
C HIS A 35 17.50 -2.51 4.86
N GLN A 36 17.04 -2.68 6.10
CA GLN A 36 16.50 -3.93 6.59
C GLN A 36 15.01 -4.04 6.22
N LYS A 37 14.19 -4.63 7.11
CA LYS A 37 12.77 -4.86 6.87
C LYS A 37 11.95 -3.57 6.76
N GLY A 38 12.43 -2.45 7.32
CA GLY A 38 11.71 -1.17 7.34
C GLY A 38 11.31 -0.70 5.94
N LYS A 39 12.26 -0.62 5.01
CA LYS A 39 12.02 -0.19 3.62
C LYS A 39 10.93 -1.00 2.94
N PHE A 40 11.07 -2.33 2.97
CA PHE A 40 10.11 -3.23 2.34
C PHE A 40 8.70 -3.09 2.95
N MET A 41 8.61 -2.96 4.28
CA MET A 41 7.32 -2.84 4.94
C MET A 41 6.64 -1.50 4.62
N VAL A 42 7.38 -0.39 4.57
CA VAL A 42 6.84 0.92 4.13
C VAL A 42 6.37 0.85 2.68
N PHE A 43 7.18 0.28 1.78
CA PHE A 43 6.78 0.07 0.38
C PHE A 43 5.49 -0.76 0.28
N LYS A 44 5.40 -1.86 1.03
CA LYS A 44 4.22 -2.74 1.05
C LYS A 44 2.97 -2.00 1.52
N VAL A 45 3.09 -1.16 2.55
CA VAL A 45 1.99 -0.29 3.01
C VAL A 45 1.52 0.64 1.90
N ILE A 46 2.45 1.33 1.23
CA ILE A 46 2.15 2.24 0.11
C ILE A 46 1.45 1.47 -1.02
N LYS A 47 2.00 0.31 -1.41
CA LYS A 47 1.45 -0.49 -2.51
C LYS A 47 0.03 -0.97 -2.23
N LEU A 48 -0.24 -1.52 -1.04
CA LEU A 48 -1.60 -1.96 -0.68
C LEU A 48 -2.59 -0.79 -0.63
N THR A 49 -2.16 0.37 -0.14
CA THR A 49 -2.98 1.59 -0.12
C THR A 49 -3.36 2.05 -1.53
N LEU A 50 -2.41 1.98 -2.48
CA LEU A 50 -2.67 2.33 -3.88
C LEU A 50 -3.58 1.29 -4.56
N ILE A 51 -3.47 0.00 -4.21
CA ILE A 51 -4.38 -1.04 -4.71
C ILE A 51 -5.82 -0.72 -4.32
N ASP A 52 -6.06 -0.38 -3.05
CA ASP A 52 -7.39 -0.01 -2.57
C ASP A 52 -7.89 1.27 -3.24
N SER A 53 -7.01 2.27 -3.38
CA SER A 53 -7.38 3.59 -3.89
C SER A 53 -7.64 3.61 -5.40
N ALA A 54 -6.84 2.90 -6.18
CA ALA A 54 -7.03 2.75 -7.63
C ALA A 54 -8.03 1.64 -8.00
N ARG A 55 -8.54 0.90 -7.00
CA ARG A 55 -9.44 -0.27 -7.15
C ARG A 55 -8.86 -1.38 -8.02
N GLY A 56 -7.56 -1.66 -7.92
CA GLY A 56 -6.94 -2.72 -8.72
C GLY A 56 -5.42 -2.79 -8.64
N LEU A 57 -4.86 -3.79 -9.32
CA LEU A 57 -3.42 -4.04 -9.43
C LEU A 57 -2.78 -3.37 -10.66
N SER A 58 -3.59 -2.80 -11.55
CA SER A 58 -3.18 -2.25 -12.85
C SER A 58 -3.63 -0.81 -13.02
N GLY A 59 -3.16 -0.16 -14.09
CA GLY A 59 -3.51 1.23 -14.41
C GLY A 59 -2.61 2.28 -13.74
N TYR A 60 -1.70 1.85 -12.86
CA TYR A 60 -0.66 2.69 -12.26
C TYR A 60 0.63 1.91 -11.98
N GLU A 61 1.72 2.65 -11.85
CA GLU A 61 3.06 2.19 -11.49
C GLU A 61 3.66 3.17 -10.47
N ILE A 62 4.29 2.66 -9.41
CA ILE A 62 5.15 3.49 -8.58
C ILE A 62 6.47 3.61 -9.34
N LEU A 63 6.89 4.82 -9.68
CA LEU A 63 8.16 5.04 -10.38
C LEU A 63 9.31 5.16 -9.41
N LYS A 64 9.08 5.87 -8.30
CA LYS A 64 10.11 6.19 -7.32
C LYS A 64 9.49 6.46 -5.96
N VAL A 65 10.21 6.05 -4.93
CA VAL A 65 10.00 6.56 -3.57
C VAL A 65 11.27 7.31 -3.18
N HIS A 66 11.16 8.60 -2.89
CA HIS A 66 12.29 9.46 -2.66
C HIS A 66 12.21 10.21 -1.33
N ASP A 67 13.39 10.60 -0.86
CA ASP A 67 13.53 11.51 0.25
C ASP A 67 13.03 12.91 -0.15
N ALA A 68 12.06 13.42 0.61
CA ALA A 68 11.51 14.75 0.48
C ALA A 68 11.34 15.38 1.88
N ASP A 69 12.36 15.21 2.74
CA ASP A 69 12.35 15.60 4.15
C ASP A 69 11.57 16.91 4.42
N PRO A 70 10.57 16.90 5.34
CA PRO A 70 10.21 15.81 6.26
C PRO A 70 9.32 14.70 5.68
N PHE A 71 8.99 14.76 4.39
CA PHE A 71 8.08 13.83 3.72
C PHE A 71 8.81 12.64 3.08
N LEU A 72 8.05 11.57 2.87
CA LEU A 72 8.37 10.52 1.91
C LEU A 72 7.59 10.80 0.62
N GLY A 73 8.28 11.08 -0.48
CA GLY A 73 7.67 11.35 -1.78
C GLY A 73 7.48 10.07 -2.58
N VAL A 74 6.25 9.76 -2.99
CA VAL A 74 5.91 8.60 -3.82
C VAL A 74 5.48 9.10 -5.19
N GLU A 75 6.32 8.92 -6.20
CA GLU A 75 6.01 9.25 -7.59
C GLU A 75 5.22 8.10 -8.22
N VAL A 76 4.01 8.41 -8.68
CA VAL A 76 3.07 7.44 -9.26
C VAL A 76 2.75 7.87 -10.69
N LYS A 77 3.01 6.97 -11.62
CA LYS A 77 2.56 7.07 -13.01
C LYS A 77 1.22 6.38 -13.15
N PHE A 78 0.26 7.05 -13.76
CA PHE A 78 -1.01 6.47 -14.18
C PHE A 78 -0.98 6.23 -15.69
N MET A 79 -1.51 5.09 -16.11
CA MET A 79 -1.64 4.67 -17.51
C MET A 79 -3.10 4.41 -17.91
N ASP A 80 -4.00 4.58 -16.95
CA ASP A 80 -5.43 4.45 -17.12
C ASP A 80 -6.12 5.59 -16.38
N VAL A 81 -6.92 6.36 -17.12
CA VAL A 81 -7.66 7.51 -16.58
C VAL A 81 -8.67 7.06 -15.52
N ALA A 82 -9.24 5.86 -15.65
CA ALA A 82 -10.18 5.33 -14.68
C ALA A 82 -9.49 5.03 -13.33
N ALA A 83 -8.30 4.43 -13.35
CA ALA A 83 -7.50 4.20 -12.16
C ALA A 83 -7.11 5.52 -11.46
N CYS A 84 -6.71 6.54 -12.24
CA CYS A 84 -6.40 7.87 -11.71
C CYS A 84 -7.64 8.54 -11.08
N GLN A 85 -8.81 8.45 -11.72
CA GLN A 85 -10.06 8.96 -11.16
C GLN A 85 -10.41 8.28 -9.83
N GLN A 86 -10.29 6.95 -9.74
CA GLN A 86 -10.54 6.23 -8.50
C GLN A 86 -9.57 6.66 -7.40
N PHE A 87 -8.29 6.81 -7.73
CA PHE A 87 -7.28 7.32 -6.80
C PHE A 87 -7.64 8.72 -6.26
N LEU A 88 -8.00 9.67 -7.14
CA LEU A 88 -8.38 11.03 -6.74
C LEU A 88 -9.66 11.06 -5.88
N ASN A 89 -10.64 10.23 -6.20
CA ASN A 89 -11.86 10.08 -5.39
C ASN A 89 -11.54 9.50 -4.01
N SER A 90 -10.66 8.49 -3.94
CA SER A 90 -10.19 7.91 -2.68
C SER A 90 -9.41 8.93 -1.84
N TYR A 91 -8.57 9.73 -2.49
CA TYR A 91 -7.78 10.78 -1.84
C TYR A 91 -8.68 11.87 -1.24
N SER A 92 -9.57 12.45 -2.05
CA SER A 92 -10.46 13.56 -1.65
C SER A 92 -11.50 13.17 -0.60
N SER A 93 -11.98 11.92 -0.62
CA SER A 93 -12.92 11.40 0.39
C SER A 93 -12.26 10.98 1.71
N GLY A 94 -10.92 10.96 1.77
CA GLY A 94 -10.16 10.49 2.93
C GLY A 94 -10.03 8.96 3.02
N ALA A 95 -10.62 8.19 2.10
CA ALA A 95 -10.50 6.73 2.06
C ALA A 95 -9.04 6.27 1.92
N LEU A 96 -8.24 6.99 1.13
CA LEU A 96 -6.79 6.71 1.00
C LEU A 96 -6.08 6.80 2.34
N HIS A 97 -6.40 7.81 3.16
CA HIS A 97 -5.79 8.00 4.48
C HIS A 97 -6.18 6.87 5.44
N GLN A 98 -7.44 6.42 5.39
CA GLN A 98 -7.93 5.30 6.19
C GLN A 98 -7.22 3.99 5.82
N SER A 99 -7.13 3.67 4.52
CA SER A 99 -6.38 2.50 4.04
C SER A 99 -4.91 2.57 4.45
N LEU A 100 -4.28 3.74 4.29
CA LEU A 100 -2.89 3.95 4.67
C LEU A 100 -2.66 3.67 6.16
N SER A 101 -3.48 4.27 7.02
CA SER A 101 -3.44 4.06 8.47
C SER A 101 -3.61 2.57 8.82
N GLN A 102 -4.64 1.92 8.26
CA GLN A 102 -4.92 0.51 8.51
C GLN A 102 -3.76 -0.41 8.11
N HIS A 103 -3.23 -0.25 6.89
CA HIS A 103 -2.11 -1.06 6.40
C HIS A 103 -0.85 -0.79 7.22
N ALA A 104 -0.57 0.48 7.54
CA ALA A 104 0.59 0.85 8.34
C ALA A 104 0.54 0.25 9.75
N CYS A 105 -0.58 0.39 10.46
CA CYS A 105 -0.73 -0.18 11.80
C CYS A 105 -0.53 -1.69 11.80
N ARG A 106 -1.09 -2.39 10.80
CA ARG A 106 -0.96 -3.85 10.69
C ARG A 106 0.46 -4.28 10.35
N LEU A 107 1.09 -3.65 9.37
CA LEU A 107 2.37 -4.10 8.83
C LEU A 107 3.56 -3.60 9.65
N LEU A 108 3.51 -2.36 10.13
CA LEU A 108 4.58 -1.78 10.96
C LEU A 108 4.41 -2.11 12.46
N ALA A 109 3.40 -2.90 12.82
CA ALA A 109 3.08 -3.30 14.20
C ALA A 109 2.99 -2.08 15.16
N LEU A 110 2.32 -1.02 14.71
CA LEU A 110 2.25 0.23 15.47
C LEU A 110 1.31 0.07 16.67
N PRO A 111 1.69 0.62 17.84
CA PRO A 111 0.87 0.52 19.05
C PRO A 111 -0.38 1.42 19.02
N GLN A 112 -0.42 2.40 18.12
CA GLN A 112 -1.53 3.32 17.94
C GLN A 112 -1.87 3.49 16.46
N GLU A 113 -3.04 4.09 16.21
CA GLU A 113 -3.44 4.51 14.88
C GLU A 113 -2.44 5.54 14.30
N LEU A 114 -2.03 5.32 13.06
CA LEU A 114 -1.10 6.19 12.37
C LEU A 114 -1.85 7.41 11.83
N THR A 115 -1.54 8.59 12.36
CA THR A 115 -1.98 9.86 11.75
C THR A 115 -0.96 10.30 10.72
N VAL A 116 -1.41 10.48 9.48
CA VAL A 116 -0.56 10.87 8.35
C VAL A 116 -1.06 12.19 7.76
N GLU A 117 -0.16 13.14 7.59
CA GLU A 117 -0.35 14.29 6.72
C GLU A 117 0.07 13.92 5.30
N THR A 118 -0.75 14.29 4.32
CA THR A 118 -0.44 14.06 2.92
C THR A 118 -0.55 15.32 2.10
N GLN A 119 0.17 15.34 0.99
CA GLN A 119 0.07 16.38 -0.02
C GLN A 119 0.19 15.75 -1.40
N LEU A 120 -0.69 16.12 -2.33
CA LEU A 120 -0.67 15.59 -3.69
C LEU A 120 -0.26 16.67 -4.69
N LYS A 121 0.74 16.37 -5.52
CA LYS A 121 1.21 17.28 -6.58
C LYS A 121 1.25 16.63 -7.94
N ALA A 122 1.04 17.42 -8.98
CA ALA A 122 1.37 17.08 -10.36
C ALA A 122 2.27 18.17 -10.93
N SER A 123 3.54 17.84 -11.16
CA SER A 123 4.60 18.80 -11.48
C SER A 123 4.62 19.95 -10.45
N THR A 124 4.43 21.20 -10.88
CA THR A 124 4.40 22.40 -10.02
C THR A 124 3.04 22.67 -9.37
N HIS A 125 1.99 21.90 -9.68
CA HIS A 125 0.63 22.12 -9.19
C HIS A 125 0.37 21.31 -7.93
N ILE A 126 -0.15 21.96 -6.89
CA ILE A 126 -0.65 21.32 -5.67
C ILE A 126 -2.12 20.97 -5.90
N LEU A 127 -2.41 19.68 -6.07
CA LEU A 127 -3.75 19.20 -6.39
C LEU A 127 -4.72 19.33 -5.22
N ASP A 128 -4.20 19.36 -3.99
CA ASP A 128 -4.99 19.57 -2.76
C ASP A 128 -5.83 20.86 -2.81
N LEU A 129 -5.40 21.84 -3.62
CA LEU A 129 -6.06 23.13 -3.79
C LEU A 129 -7.22 23.10 -4.79
N CYS A 130 -7.45 21.99 -5.49
CA CYS A 130 -8.54 21.85 -6.46
C CYS A 130 -9.15 20.45 -6.51
N LEU A 131 -9.15 19.72 -5.40
CA LEU A 131 -9.72 18.36 -5.31
C LEU A 131 -11.24 18.30 -5.56
N ASP A 132 -11.93 19.44 -5.44
CA ASP A 132 -13.34 19.61 -5.79
C ASP A 132 -13.60 19.60 -7.30
N ASP A 133 -12.57 19.80 -8.11
CA ASP A 133 -12.61 19.79 -9.58
C ASP A 133 -11.78 18.63 -10.13
N LEU A 134 -12.42 17.46 -10.23
CA LEU A 134 -11.79 16.22 -10.71
C LEU A 134 -11.20 16.37 -12.12
N GLU A 135 -11.89 17.05 -13.03
CA GLU A 135 -11.43 17.23 -14.42
C GLU A 135 -10.15 18.07 -14.46
N ARG A 136 -10.07 19.11 -13.64
CA ARG A 136 -8.86 19.93 -13.50
C ARG A 136 -7.69 19.14 -12.90
N CYS A 137 -7.93 18.32 -11.88
CA CYS A 137 -6.90 17.43 -11.33
C CYS A 137 -6.38 16.45 -12.40
N LEU A 138 -7.27 15.77 -13.13
CA LEU A 138 -6.89 14.86 -14.20
C LEU A 138 -6.07 15.55 -15.29
N LYS A 139 -6.46 16.77 -15.67
CA LYS A 139 -5.71 17.57 -16.62
C LYS A 139 -4.31 17.91 -16.12
N HIS A 140 -4.15 18.33 -14.86
CA HIS A 140 -2.84 18.60 -14.29
C HIS A 140 -1.95 17.35 -14.23
N ILE A 141 -2.52 16.20 -13.85
CA ILE A 141 -1.80 14.91 -13.85
C ILE A 141 -1.40 14.51 -15.27
N HIS A 142 -2.29 14.63 -16.24
CA HIS A 142 -2.01 14.29 -17.64
C HIS A 142 -0.94 15.20 -18.26
N LEU A 143 -0.93 16.49 -17.92
CA LEU A 143 0.14 17.41 -18.37
C LEU A 143 1.48 17.10 -17.70
N SER A 144 1.46 16.53 -16.50
CA SER A 144 2.64 16.07 -15.77
C SER A 144 3.05 14.70 -16.28
N GLN A 145 3.76 14.63 -17.40
CA GLN A 145 4.24 13.35 -17.93
C GLN A 145 5.35 12.76 -17.04
N PRO A 146 5.44 11.41 -16.91
CA PRO A 146 6.51 10.78 -16.16
C PRO A 146 7.85 11.05 -16.86
N GLU A 147 8.75 11.77 -16.17
CA GLU A 147 10.06 12.13 -16.73
C GLU A 147 11.07 10.97 -16.65
N ARG A 148 10.75 9.92 -15.89
CA ARG A 148 11.68 8.84 -15.52
C ARG A 148 11.04 7.46 -15.69
N LEU A 149 11.90 6.48 -15.89
CA LEU A 149 11.54 5.07 -15.77
C LEU A 149 11.42 4.67 -14.29
N CYS A 150 10.86 3.49 -14.04
CA CYS A 150 10.85 2.89 -12.72
C CYS A 150 12.29 2.74 -12.20
N ASP A 151 12.53 3.16 -10.95
CA ASP A 151 13.83 3.00 -10.31
C ASP A 151 14.09 1.52 -9.98
N GLU A 152 15.33 1.05 -10.12
CA GLU A 152 15.73 -0.35 -9.84
C GLU A 152 15.37 -0.80 -8.42
N GLU A 153 15.39 0.12 -7.45
CA GLU A 153 14.96 -0.14 -6.07
C GLU A 153 13.47 -0.52 -6.01
N ILE A 154 12.62 0.18 -6.77
CA ILE A 154 11.18 -0.10 -6.80
C ILE A 154 10.91 -1.43 -7.50
N ASP A 155 11.62 -1.72 -8.59
CA ASP A 155 11.53 -3.02 -9.28
C ASP A 155 11.89 -4.18 -8.35
N HIS A 156 12.94 -4.03 -7.53
CA HIS A 156 13.31 -5.02 -6.53
C HIS A 156 12.22 -5.22 -5.47
N LEU A 157 11.66 -4.14 -4.96
CA LEU A 157 10.59 -4.17 -3.95
C LEU A 157 9.30 -4.79 -4.50
N GLU A 158 8.92 -4.50 -5.75
CA GLU A 158 7.81 -5.14 -6.45
C GLU A 158 8.06 -6.66 -6.63
N GLN A 159 9.28 -7.05 -6.99
CA GLN A 159 9.65 -8.46 -7.12
C GLN A 159 9.60 -9.18 -5.77
N GLU A 160 10.11 -8.57 -4.71
CA GLU A 160 10.04 -9.13 -3.36
C GLU A 160 8.57 -9.31 -2.93
N LEU A 161 7.72 -8.32 -3.18
CA LEU A 161 6.30 -8.40 -2.85
C LEU A 161 5.60 -9.55 -3.60
N ARG A 162 5.85 -9.69 -4.90
CA ARG A 162 5.33 -10.81 -5.71
C ARG A 162 5.82 -12.15 -5.19
N SER A 163 7.08 -12.24 -4.78
CA SER A 163 7.64 -13.48 -4.23
C SER A 163 6.96 -13.91 -2.92
N GLN A 164 6.60 -12.96 -2.05
CA GLN A 164 5.86 -13.26 -0.82
C GLN A 164 4.42 -13.69 -1.07
N ALA A 165 3.76 -13.14 -2.09
CA ALA A 165 2.39 -13.53 -2.45
C ALA A 165 2.30 -14.96 -3.00
N LEU A 166 3.39 -15.46 -3.61
CA LEU A 166 3.47 -16.81 -4.19
C LEU A 166 3.93 -17.89 -3.21
N ARG A 167 4.39 -17.51 -2.01
CA ARG A 167 4.77 -18.51 -0.99
C ARG A 167 3.51 -19.20 -0.47
N PRO A 168 3.44 -20.54 -0.50
CA PRO A 168 2.41 -21.28 0.22
C PRO A 168 2.40 -20.81 1.67
N ALA A 169 1.21 -20.64 2.26
CA ALA A 169 1.10 -20.39 3.69
C ALA A 169 1.74 -21.58 4.41
N GLU A 170 2.95 -21.38 4.93
CA GLU A 170 3.61 -22.38 5.77
C GLU A 170 2.69 -22.59 6.99
N PRO A 171 2.30 -23.84 7.30
CA PRO A 171 1.57 -24.12 8.52
C PRO A 171 2.43 -23.62 9.67
N GLN A 172 1.90 -22.66 10.43
CA GLN A 172 2.46 -22.28 11.71
C GLN A 172 2.55 -23.55 12.55
N SER A 173 3.76 -24.09 12.70
CA SER A 173 4.04 -25.23 13.55
C SER A 173 3.74 -24.79 14.98
N ASN A 174 2.52 -25.09 15.42
CA ASN A 174 2.17 -25.09 16.83
C ASN A 174 3.09 -26.09 17.53
N THR A 175 4.21 -25.62 18.06
CA THR A 175 4.98 -26.35 19.07
C THR A 175 4.16 -26.32 20.36
N ASN A 176 3.11 -27.13 20.41
CA ASN A 176 2.55 -27.61 21.66
C ASN A 176 3.56 -28.63 22.21
N GLN A 177 4.43 -28.16 23.11
CA GLN A 177 5.11 -29.06 24.02
C GLN A 177 4.03 -29.68 24.91
N ARG A 178 3.58 -30.88 24.55
CA ARG A 178 2.78 -31.74 25.42
C ARG A 178 3.77 -32.55 26.24
N GLU A 179 4.07 -32.06 27.44
CA GLU A 179 4.64 -32.87 28.51
C GLU A 179 3.75 -34.10 28.73
N GLU A 180 4.33 -35.27 28.52
CA GLU A 180 3.77 -36.56 28.92
C GLU A 180 4.18 -36.82 30.38
N PRO A 181 3.27 -37.31 31.23
CA PRO A 181 3.69 -38.33 32.18
C PRO A 181 2.69 -39.51 32.26
N PRO A 182 3.12 -40.63 32.87
CA PRO A 182 2.85 -41.98 32.36
C PRO A 182 1.54 -42.60 32.90
N CYS A 183 0.98 -43.53 32.14
CA CYS A 183 -0.03 -44.47 32.64
C CYS A 183 0.59 -45.48 33.63
N PRO A 184 -0.14 -45.80 34.70
CA PRO A 184 -0.24 -47.19 35.14
C PRO A 184 -1.69 -47.69 35.19
N GLN A 185 -1.83 -49.01 35.14
CA GLN A 185 -2.99 -49.78 34.73
C GLN A 185 -4.03 -50.06 35.82
N GLN A 186 -5.18 -50.57 35.36
CA GLN A 186 -6.18 -51.43 36.03
C GLN A 186 -7.06 -50.84 37.15
N LEU A 187 -8.38 -50.77 36.92
CA LEU A 187 -9.35 -51.74 37.50
C LEU A 187 -10.80 -51.52 36.98
N LEU A 188 -11.25 -52.50 36.19
CA LEU A 188 -12.61 -53.07 36.09
C LEU A 188 -13.85 -52.14 36.10
N GLN A 189 -14.44 -51.98 34.92
CA GLN A 189 -15.84 -51.60 34.74
C GLN A 189 -16.79 -52.74 35.16
N ILE A 190 -17.64 -52.41 36.13
CA ILE A 190 -19.10 -52.59 36.18
C ILE A 190 -19.64 -54.02 36.11
N SER A 191 -20.28 -54.41 37.22
CA SER A 191 -21.23 -55.52 37.33
C SER A 191 -22.44 -55.31 36.42
N GLU A 192 -22.69 -56.24 35.49
CA GLU A 192 -24.02 -56.44 34.92
C GLU A 192 -24.74 -57.58 35.65
N GLN A 193 -25.87 -57.23 36.25
CA GLN A 193 -26.88 -58.16 36.72
C GLN A 193 -27.67 -58.71 35.53
N SER A 194 -27.93 -60.01 35.50
CA SER A 194 -29.18 -60.57 34.96
C SER A 194 -29.39 -62.01 35.46
N LEU A 195 -30.47 -62.14 36.24
CA LEU A 195 -31.29 -63.32 36.58
C LEU A 195 -30.62 -64.68 36.83
#